data_AF-A0A917VZ15-F1
#
_entry.id   AF-A0A917VZ15-F1
#
_cell.length_a   1.000
_cell.length_b   1.000
_cell.length_c   1.000
_cell.angle_alpha   90.00
_cell.angle_beta   90.00
_cell.angle_gamma   90.00
#
_symmetry.space_group_name_H-M   'P 1'
#
loop_
_entity.id
_entity.type
_entity.pdbx_description
1 polymer ?
#
loop_
_entity_poly.entity_id
_entity_poly.type
_entity_poly.pdbx_seq_one_letter_code
_entity_poly.pdbx_strand_id
1 'polypeptide(L)'
;MKLVLTEFITLDGVSQGPGSPTEDTSDGFDRGGWLVPYLDEVFIRRTSEWLDAADGLLFGRRTYEAFARDWPAVTDPADPFADRMNAAEVCRVQHIDRRRLESDDGATG
;
A
#
# COMPACT_ATOMS: atom_id res chain seq x y z
N MET A 1 17.95 3.40 8.70
CA MET A 1 16.65 3.51 8.01
C MET A 1 16.65 2.55 6.84
N LYS A 2 15.64 1.69 6.71
CA LYS A 2 15.45 0.80 5.56
C LYS A 2 14.07 1.08 4.96
N LEU A 3 13.99 1.22 3.65
CA LEU A 3 12.71 1.25 2.95
C LEU A 3 12.36 -0.20 2.58
N VAL A 4 11.19 -0.66 3.01
CA VAL A 4 10.68 -2.01 2.72
C VAL A 4 9.40 -1.86 1.92
N LEU A 5 9.30 -2.59 0.81
CA LEU A 5 8.08 -2.68 0.01
C LEU A 5 7.34 -3.96 0.38
N THR A 6 6.09 -3.80 0.80
CA THR A 6 5.14 -4.90 0.97
C THR A 6 3.99 -4.65 0.02
N GLU A 7 3.72 -5.59 -0.88
CA GLU A 7 2.70 -5.45 -1.92
C GLU A 7 2.03 -6.81 -2.18
N PHE A 8 0.73 -6.79 -2.49
CA PHE A 8 0.01 -7.94 -3.01
C PHE A 8 -0.17 -7.74 -4.50
N ILE A 9 0.14 -8.79 -5.27
CA ILE A 9 0.09 -8.74 -6.73
C ILE A 9 -0.46 -10.05 -7.28
N THR A 10 -1.29 -9.97 -8.30
CA THR A 10 -1.72 -11.15 -9.06
C THR A 10 -0.59 -11.69 -9.95
N LEU A 11 -0.77 -12.90 -10.49
CA LEU A 11 0.21 -13.51 -11.39
C LEU A 11 0.44 -12.67 -12.67
N ASP A 12 -0.59 -11.99 -13.17
CA ASP A 12 -0.54 -11.09 -14.32
C ASP A 12 -0.13 -9.65 -13.97
N GLY A 13 0.26 -9.38 -12.73
CA GLY A 13 0.88 -8.11 -12.33
C GLY A 13 -0.08 -7.03 -11.85
N VAL A 14 -1.28 -7.39 -11.38
CA VAL A 14 -2.29 -6.44 -10.91
C VAL A 14 -2.22 -6.29 -9.38
N SER A 15 -2.10 -5.04 -8.92
CA SER A 15 -2.16 -4.68 -7.48
C SER A 15 -3.39 -3.82 -7.13
N GLN A 16 -4.19 -3.44 -8.13
CA GLN A 16 -5.34 -2.53 -7.97
C GLN A 16 -6.54 -3.24 -7.32
N GLY A 17 -7.16 -2.58 -6.35
CA GLY A 17 -8.40 -3.01 -5.69
C GLY A 17 -8.37 -4.42 -5.07
N PRO A 18 -7.38 -4.81 -4.25
CA PRO A 18 -7.29 -6.15 -3.68
C PRO A 18 -8.44 -6.52 -2.72
N GLY A 19 -8.85 -5.60 -1.86
CA GLY A 19 -9.71 -5.82 -0.70
C GLY A 19 -11.21 -5.67 -0.94
N SER A 20 -11.66 -5.01 -2.02
CA SER A 20 -13.08 -5.06 -2.41
C SER A 20 -13.33 -4.77 -3.89
N PRO A 21 -14.48 -5.20 -4.45
CA PRO A 21 -14.86 -4.89 -5.84
C PRO A 21 -14.94 -3.38 -6.14
N THR A 22 -15.10 -2.53 -5.13
CA THR A 22 -15.29 -1.07 -5.27
C THR A 22 -14.14 -0.26 -4.67
N GLU A 23 -13.05 -0.89 -4.24
CA GLU A 23 -11.93 -0.20 -3.56
C GLU A 23 -11.24 0.82 -4.46
N ASP A 24 -10.96 0.44 -5.71
CA ASP A 24 -10.37 1.32 -6.72
C ASP A 24 -10.85 0.93 -8.13
N THR A 25 -11.91 1.60 -8.60
CA THR A 25 -12.49 1.41 -9.94
C THR A 25 -11.92 2.39 -10.97
N SER A 26 -10.80 3.06 -10.65
CA SER A 26 -10.15 4.01 -11.55
C SER A 26 -9.86 3.38 -12.91
N ASP A 27 -9.91 4.20 -13.96
CA ASP A 27 -9.60 3.82 -15.33
C ASP A 27 -10.47 2.67 -15.89
N GLY A 28 -11.65 2.44 -15.28
CA GLY A 28 -12.60 1.41 -15.71
C GLY A 28 -12.29 0.01 -15.18
N PHE A 29 -11.44 -0.11 -14.15
CA PHE A 29 -11.11 -1.40 -13.55
C PHE A 29 -12.32 -2.02 -12.81
N ASP A 30 -12.66 -3.26 -13.15
CA ASP A 30 -13.85 -3.98 -12.67
C ASP A 30 -13.53 -5.33 -12.00
N ARG A 31 -12.25 -5.64 -11.78
CA ARG A 31 -11.77 -6.92 -11.22
C ARG A 31 -11.30 -6.84 -9.77
N GLY A 32 -11.86 -5.92 -8.99
CA GLY A 32 -11.50 -5.72 -7.58
C GLY A 32 -11.96 -6.85 -6.64
N GLY A 33 -11.45 -6.85 -5.41
CA GLY A 33 -11.76 -7.84 -4.37
C GLY A 33 -11.05 -9.18 -4.54
N TRP A 34 -10.06 -9.24 -5.43
CA TRP A 34 -9.39 -10.48 -5.81
C TRP A 34 -8.56 -11.10 -4.68
N LEU A 35 -8.16 -10.33 -3.66
CA LEU A 35 -7.38 -10.84 -2.52
C LEU A 35 -8.27 -11.54 -1.48
N VAL A 36 -9.52 -11.09 -1.32
CA VAL A 36 -10.44 -11.51 -0.24
C VAL A 36 -10.59 -13.03 -0.13
N PRO A 37 -10.74 -13.81 -1.22
CA PRO A 37 -10.87 -15.26 -1.13
C PRO A 37 -9.63 -15.99 -0.60
N TYR A 38 -8.47 -15.32 -0.53
CA TYR A 38 -7.19 -15.89 -0.12
C TYR A 38 -6.76 -15.43 1.28
N LEU A 39 -7.57 -14.63 1.97
CA LEU A 39 -7.29 -14.21 3.34
C LEU A 39 -7.57 -15.38 4.29
N ASP A 40 -6.52 -15.87 4.94
CA ASP A 40 -6.59 -16.86 6.02
C ASP A 40 -5.85 -16.38 7.28
N GLU A 41 -5.92 -17.17 8.36
CA GLU A 41 -5.28 -16.83 9.62
C GLU A 41 -3.76 -16.67 9.50
N VAL A 42 -3.12 -17.44 8.61
CA VAL A 42 -1.67 -17.37 8.41
C VAL A 42 -1.30 -16.07 7.72
N PHE A 43 -2.04 -15.70 6.68
CA PHE A 43 -1.89 -14.44 5.97
C PHE A 43 -2.07 -13.25 6.90
N ILE A 44 -3.16 -13.23 7.67
CA ILE A 44 -3.48 -12.15 8.62
C ILE A 44 -2.35 -11.99 9.63
N ARG A 45 -1.91 -13.08 10.27
CA ARG A 45 -0.79 -13.04 11.22
C ARG A 45 0.50 -12.52 10.59
N ARG A 46 0.85 -12.97 9.39
CA ARG A 46 2.10 -12.57 8.72
C ARG A 46 2.10 -11.09 8.35
N THR A 47 0.97 -10.60 7.86
CA THR A 47 0.84 -9.21 7.43
C THR A 47 0.78 -8.26 8.61
N SER A 48 0.16 -8.66 9.73
CA SER A 48 0.21 -7.88 10.97
C SER A 48 1.64 -7.82 11.56
N GLU A 49 2.36 -8.94 11.57
CA GLU A 49 3.79 -9.00 11.99
C GLU A 49 4.67 -8.02 11.19
N TRP A 50 4.42 -7.87 9.88
CA TRP A 50 5.15 -6.90 9.04
C TRP A 50 4.80 -5.46 9.38
N LEU A 51 3.52 -5.19 9.62
CA LEU A 51 3.03 -3.86 9.98
C LEU A 51 3.55 -3.42 11.36
N ASP A 52 3.61 -4.34 12.32
CA ASP A 52 4.15 -4.08 13.66
C ASP A 52 5.64 -3.73 13.64
N ALA A 53 6.39 -4.30 12.68
CA ALA A 53 7.81 -4.02 12.51
C ALA A 53 8.10 -2.67 11.81
N ALA A 54 7.09 -2.03 11.20
CA ALA A 54 7.28 -0.80 10.44
C ALA A 54 7.11 0.43 11.34
N ASP A 55 8.11 1.31 11.41
CA ASP A 55 8.05 2.54 12.22
C ASP A 55 7.04 3.58 11.68
N GLY A 56 6.73 3.53 10.38
CA GLY A 56 5.79 4.41 9.71
C GLY A 56 5.41 3.90 8.32
N LEU A 57 4.36 4.48 7.74
CA LEU A 57 3.81 4.07 6.45
C LEU A 57 4.05 5.15 5.39
N LEU A 58 4.47 4.71 4.20
CA LEU A 58 4.66 5.59 3.05
C LEU A 58 3.69 5.19 1.94
N PHE A 59 2.75 6.06 1.63
CA PHE A 59 1.74 5.80 0.60
C PHE A 59 1.83 6.80 -0.55
N GLY A 60 1.55 6.27 -1.76
CA GLY A 60 1.16 7.10 -2.89
C GLY A 60 -0.19 7.79 -2.63
N ARG A 61 -0.52 8.77 -3.47
CA ARG A 61 -1.72 9.60 -3.30
C ARG A 61 -3.02 8.80 -3.14
N ARG A 62 -3.29 7.87 -4.08
CA ARG A 62 -4.56 7.12 -4.12
C ARG A 62 -4.72 6.22 -2.89
N THR A 63 -3.67 5.44 -2.58
CA THR A 63 -3.64 4.57 -1.40
C THR A 63 -3.82 5.38 -0.11
N TYR A 64 -3.17 6.54 0.00
CA TYR A 64 -3.36 7.43 1.16
C TYR A 64 -4.81 7.90 1.30
N GLU A 65 -5.45 8.31 0.20
CA GLU A 65 -6.83 8.80 0.21
C GLU A 65 -7.83 7.71 0.58
N ALA A 66 -7.64 6.47 0.10
CA ALA A 66 -8.44 5.33 0.54
C ALA A 66 -8.18 4.99 2.02
N PHE A 67 -6.91 4.93 2.41
CA PHE A 67 -6.50 4.65 3.78
C PHE A 67 -7.13 5.62 4.78
N ALA A 68 -6.98 6.93 4.54
CA ALA A 68 -7.45 7.98 5.43
C ALA A 68 -8.98 8.07 5.52
N ARG A 69 -9.69 7.56 4.51
CA ARG A 69 -11.16 7.48 4.50
C ARG A 69 -11.66 6.30 5.32
N ASP A 70 -11.05 5.13 5.18
CA ASP A 70 -11.63 3.86 5.65
C ASP A 70 -11.09 3.43 7.03
N TRP A 71 -9.79 3.56 7.29
CA TRP A 71 -9.17 3.06 8.53
C TRP A 71 -9.66 3.72 9.82
N PRO A 72 -9.96 5.03 9.87
CA PRO A 72 -10.50 5.65 11.08
C PRO A 72 -11.84 5.05 11.55
N ALA A 73 -12.58 4.37 10.68
CA ALA A 73 -13.81 3.69 11.04
C ALA A 73 -13.59 2.28 11.61
N VAL A 74 -12.42 1.69 11.40
CA VAL A 74 -12.05 0.37 11.92
C VAL A 74 -11.54 0.54 13.35
N THR A 75 -12.40 0.25 14.32
CA THR A 75 -12.17 0.51 15.75
C THR A 75 -12.32 -0.74 16.62
N ASP A 76 -12.53 -1.91 16.00
CA ASP A 76 -12.59 -3.16 16.74
C ASP A 76 -11.20 -3.48 17.33
N PRO A 77 -11.04 -3.53 18.66
CA PRO A 77 -9.76 -3.87 19.28
C PRO A 77 -9.33 -5.32 19.03
N ALA A 78 -10.21 -6.17 18.51
CA ALA A 78 -9.85 -7.52 18.08
C ALA A 78 -9.30 -7.56 16.63
N ASP A 79 -9.42 -6.46 15.87
CA ASP A 79 -8.80 -6.36 14.55
C ASP A 79 -7.27 -6.20 14.70
N PRO A 80 -6.46 -7.12 14.15
CA PRO A 80 -5.01 -7.14 14.37
C PRO A 80 -4.26 -6.00 13.70
N PHE A 81 -4.94 -5.17 12.90
CA PHE A 81 -4.35 -4.03 12.20
C PHE A 81 -4.81 -2.68 12.76
N ALA A 82 -6.01 -2.62 13.37
CA ALA A 82 -6.67 -1.36 13.73
C ALA A 82 -5.79 -0.42 14.57
N ASP A 83 -5.18 -0.92 15.64
CA ASP A 83 -4.33 -0.09 16.51
C ASP A 83 -3.14 0.49 15.75
N ARG A 84 -2.45 -0.35 14.95
CA ARG A 84 -1.24 0.08 14.24
C ARG A 84 -1.55 1.01 13.09
N MET A 85 -2.61 0.74 12.33
CA MET A 85 -3.05 1.61 11.23
C MET A 85 -3.51 2.97 11.76
N ASN A 86 -4.24 3.03 12.87
CA ASN A 86 -4.72 4.29 13.43
C ASN A 86 -3.64 5.10 14.18
N ALA A 87 -2.56 4.45 14.65
CA ALA A 87 -1.47 5.11 15.37
C ALA A 87 -0.23 5.44 14.51
N ALA A 88 -0.07 4.83 13.34
CA ALA A 88 1.14 4.99 12.52
C ALA A 88 1.31 6.43 12.01
N GLU A 89 2.56 6.89 11.92
CA GLU A 89 2.88 8.09 11.13
C GLU A 89 2.73 7.74 9.65
N VAL A 90 1.75 8.37 8.99
CA VAL A 90 1.45 8.11 7.57
C VAL A 90 1.91 9.27 6.72
N CYS A 91 2.95 9.02 5.93
CA CYS A 91 3.46 9.97 4.95
C CYS A 91 2.79 9.77 3.59
N ARG A 92 2.31 10.86 2.99
CA ARG A 92 1.85 10.91 1.59
C ARG A 92 2.96 11.46 0.70
N VAL A 93 3.28 10.74 -0.37
CA VAL A 93 4.17 11.27 -1.42
C VAL A 93 3.43 12.38 -2.18
N GLN A 94 3.92 13.62 -2.07
CA GLN A 94 3.28 14.80 -2.67
C GLN A 94 3.77 15.11 -4.09
N HIS A 95 5.05 14.82 -4.41
CA HIS A 95 5.66 15.08 -5.71
C HIS A 95 6.83 14.12 -5.95
N ILE A 96 6.83 13.41 -7.09
CA ILE A 96 8.03 12.73 -7.60
C ILE A 96 8.67 13.72 -8.57
N ASP A 97 9.75 14.39 -8.15
CA ASP A 97 10.57 15.19 -9.05
C ASP A 97 11.25 14.23 -10.05
N ARG A 98 10.73 14.20 -11.28
CA ARG A 98 11.20 13.32 -12.35
C ARG A 98 12.49 13.92 -12.95
N ARG A 99 13.53 14.10 -12.15
CA ARG A 99 14.86 14.42 -12.69
C ARG A 99 15.39 13.18 -13.40
N ARG A 100 15.37 13.26 -14.74
CA ARG A 100 16.01 12.32 -15.66
C ARG A 100 17.48 12.21 -15.26
N LEU A 101 17.93 10.99 -14.93
CA LEU A 101 19.35 10.66 -14.94
C LEU A 101 19.79 10.70 -16.40
N GLU A 102 20.16 11.88 -16.89
CA GLU A 102 20.92 11.97 -18.13
C GLU A 102 22.33 11.47 -17.79
N SER A 103 22.72 10.37 -18.44
CA SER A 103 24.09 9.86 -18.40
C SER A 103 24.99 10.94 -18.99
N ASP A 104 25.93 11.41 -18.18
CA ASP A 104 26.95 12.39 -18.53
C ASP A 104 28.01 11.73 -19.43
N ASP A 105 27.60 11.25 -20.62
CA ASP A 105 28.51 10.80 -21.67
C ASP A 105 28.88 12.02 -22.54
N GLY A 106 29.54 12.96 -21.87
CA GLY A 106 29.98 14.24 -22.43
C GLY A 106 31.40 14.59 -21.99
N ALA A 107 32.36 13.67 -22.15
CA ALA A 107 33.78 13.96 -22.01
C ALA A 107 34.53 13.66 -23.32
N THR A 108 34.64 14.73 -24.11
CA THR A 108 35.70 15.08 -25.07
C THR A 108 36.99 14.27 -25.05
N GLY A 109 37.51 13.97 -26.25
CA GLY A 109 38.93 13.64 -26.48
C GLY A 109 39.18 12.92 -27.78
#